data_AF-A0A8J7NA52-F1
#
_entry.id   AF-A0A8J7NA52-F1
#
_cell.length_a   1.000
_cell.length_b   1.000
_cell.length_c   1.000
_cell.angle_alpha   90.00
_cell.angle_beta   90.00
_cell.angle_gamma   90.00
#
_symmetry.space_group_name_H-M   'P 1'
#
loop_
_entity.id
_entity.type
_entity.pdbx_description
1 polymer ?
#
loop_
_entity_poly.entity_id
_entity_poly.type
_entity_poly.pdbx_seq_one_letter_code
_entity_poly.pdbx_strand_id
1 'polypeptide(L)'
;MIRRRDSHSDEAGPDTAPDGPPGFYDRDEAGDDALWFLPDPADEDGSAVADPPWRRRRHGETAPTAADWAAAEAALAGPLARAALVLGALDERVRQSTPGLRRRLVCLEVSELSWHLGDRVTVDRLALYLVHRLSATDEDAQSLSRAAWAVRRLERAQAPDLDAIAGVLDREAAVDRPQHDLMSRPTGAEFAALADAWRAEVAAADRLHPLTRAALAWQGWRRHGLSGDSAMIEGAVLAARLAGGALRPGGLGFVPVALGGSAPLR
;
A
#
# COMPACT_ATOMS: atom_id res chain seq x y z
N MET A 1 23.61 34.56 71.96
CA MET A 1 24.49 34.21 73.10
C MET A 1 24.52 32.69 73.12
N ILE A 2 25.58 31.93 72.86
CA ILE A 2 27.00 31.96 73.23
C ILE A 2 27.74 31.05 72.20
N ARG A 3 28.62 31.60 71.36
CA ARG A 3 30.09 31.45 71.30
C ARG A 3 30.68 30.05 70.97
N ARG A 4 31.47 30.06 69.90
CA ARG A 4 32.48 29.08 69.41
C ARG A 4 33.48 28.60 70.47
N ARG A 5 34.04 27.39 70.25
CA ARG A 5 35.47 27.09 69.95
C ARG A 5 35.67 25.57 69.93
N ASP A 6 36.05 24.99 68.79
CA ASP A 6 37.43 24.67 68.35
C ASP A 6 38.00 23.43 69.06
N SER A 7 38.12 22.34 68.30
CA SER A 7 39.22 21.38 68.42
C SER A 7 39.54 20.85 67.03
N HIS A 8 40.57 21.45 66.44
CA HIS A 8 41.38 20.89 65.36
C HIS A 8 41.98 19.55 65.83
N SER A 9 41.83 18.51 65.03
CA SER A 9 42.81 17.42 64.96
C SER A 9 43.24 17.31 63.51
N ASP A 10 44.46 17.77 63.26
CA ASP A 10 45.26 17.43 62.09
C ASP A 10 45.44 15.91 62.02
N GLU A 11 44.98 15.27 60.95
CA GLU A 11 45.64 14.09 60.43
C GLU A 11 46.04 14.33 58.97
N ALA A 12 47.35 14.21 58.76
CA ALA A 12 48.06 14.43 57.53
C ALA A 12 47.64 13.45 56.42
N GLY A 13 47.70 13.91 55.17
CA GLY A 13 47.74 13.04 53.99
C GLY A 13 48.92 12.05 54.04
N PRO A 14 48.92 10.99 53.22
CA PRO A 14 49.08 11.15 51.76
C PRO A 14 48.06 10.28 51.00
N ASP A 15 47.69 10.52 49.75
CA ASP A 15 48.55 10.33 48.58
C ASP A 15 47.75 10.85 47.37
N THR A 16 48.19 11.95 46.77
CA THR A 16 47.60 12.45 45.52
C THR A 16 48.24 11.65 44.39
N ALA A 17 47.63 10.52 44.04
CA ALA A 17 47.96 9.82 42.81
C ALA A 17 47.58 10.74 41.63
N PRO A 18 48.48 11.01 40.69
CA PRO A 18 48.19 11.88 39.55
C PRO A 18 47.12 11.25 38.65
N ASP A 19 46.16 12.08 38.25
CA ASP A 19 45.12 11.80 37.26
C ASP A 19 45.74 11.10 36.05
N GLY A 20 45.45 9.81 35.88
CA GLY A 20 45.91 9.02 34.75
C GLY A 20 45.17 9.42 33.48
N PRO A 21 45.74 9.14 32.28
CA PRO A 21 44.96 9.28 31.05
C PRO A 21 43.69 8.42 31.15
N PRO A 22 42.55 8.90 30.61
CA PRO A 22 41.27 8.20 30.71
C PRO A 22 41.44 6.75 30.28
N GLY A 23 40.96 5.84 31.13
CA GLY A 23 41.01 4.42 30.87
C GLY A 23 40.18 4.09 29.63
N PHE A 24 40.52 2.99 28.95
CA PHE A 24 39.77 2.50 27.78
C PHE A 24 38.26 2.28 28.05
N TYR A 25 37.85 2.20 29.33
CA TYR A 25 36.45 2.04 29.76
C TYR A 25 35.83 3.33 30.33
N ASP A 26 36.58 4.43 30.37
CA ASP A 26 36.02 5.76 30.64
C ASP A 26 35.27 6.16 29.37
N ARG A 27 34.00 5.77 29.30
CA ARG A 27 33.11 6.20 28.24
C ARG A 27 32.99 7.71 28.34
N ASP A 28 33.26 8.40 27.23
CA ASP A 28 32.82 9.78 27.09
C ASP A 28 31.33 9.83 27.49
N GLU A 29 30.97 10.65 28.47
CA GLU A 29 29.59 11.01 28.83
C GLU A 29 28.95 11.83 27.69
N ALA A 30 29.13 11.41 26.44
CA ALA A 30 28.33 11.84 25.30
C ALA A 30 26.93 11.25 25.48
N GLY A 31 26.19 11.83 26.43
CA GLY A 31 24.77 11.62 26.69
C GLY A 31 24.34 10.17 26.78
N ASP A 32 24.34 9.61 27.99
CA ASP A 32 23.58 8.37 28.30
C ASP A 32 22.08 8.47 27.90
N ASP A 33 21.59 9.66 27.56
CA ASP A 33 20.25 9.92 27.04
C ASP A 33 20.09 9.73 25.52
N ALA A 34 21.18 9.66 24.75
CA ALA A 34 21.15 9.48 23.30
C ALA A 34 21.13 7.98 22.94
N LEU A 35 19.99 7.35 23.20
CA LEU A 35 19.74 5.96 22.82
C LEU A 35 19.90 5.81 21.29
N TRP A 36 20.94 5.11 20.85
CA TRP A 36 21.34 4.93 19.44
C TRP A 36 20.26 4.36 18.50
N PHE A 37 19.15 3.85 19.03
CA PHE A 37 17.99 3.36 18.27
C PHE A 37 16.88 4.41 18.09
N LEU A 38 16.93 5.53 18.82
CA LEU A 38 16.02 6.63 18.62
C LEU A 38 16.48 7.43 17.41
N PRO A 39 15.59 7.70 16.44
CA PRO A 39 15.94 8.57 15.32
C PRO A 39 16.34 9.94 15.86
N ASP A 40 17.33 10.54 15.21
CA ASP A 40 17.75 11.90 15.54
C ASP A 40 16.54 12.84 15.53
N PRO A 41 16.48 13.80 16.47
CA PRO A 41 15.43 14.81 16.46
C PRO A 41 15.42 15.50 15.10
N ALA A 42 14.22 15.72 14.57
CA ALA A 42 14.06 16.33 13.26
C ALA A 42 14.70 17.73 13.22
N ASP A 43 15.31 18.07 12.09
CA ASP A 43 15.87 19.40 11.82
C ASP A 43 14.76 20.48 11.85
N GLU A 44 15.12 21.76 11.74
CA GLU A 44 14.17 22.89 11.74
C GLU A 44 13.03 22.76 10.71
N ASP A 45 13.27 22.04 9.60
CA ASP A 45 12.29 21.74 8.55
C ASP A 45 11.41 20.50 8.86
N GLY A 46 11.63 19.86 10.00
CA GLY A 46 10.93 18.67 10.47
C GLY A 46 11.27 17.40 9.69
N SER A 47 12.43 17.34 9.04
CA SER A 47 13.01 16.13 8.44
C SER A 47 14.04 15.52 9.39
N ALA A 48 13.96 14.21 9.64
CA ALA A 48 15.03 13.48 10.32
C ALA A 48 15.93 12.78 9.29
N VAL A 49 17.21 12.55 9.62
CA VAL A 49 18.14 11.77 8.77
C VAL A 49 17.62 10.34 8.51
N ALA A 50 16.86 9.79 9.46
CA ALA A 50 16.22 8.49 9.35
C ALA A 50 14.94 8.48 8.48
N ASP A 51 14.48 9.65 8.01
CA ASP A 51 13.34 9.68 7.12
C ASP A 51 13.70 9.16 5.72
N PRO A 52 12.86 8.28 5.14
CA PRO A 52 13.00 7.84 3.77
C PRO A 52 13.03 9.04 2.81
N PRO A 53 13.69 8.90 1.65
CA PRO A 53 13.82 9.99 0.67
C PRO A 53 12.50 10.40 0.01
N TRP A 54 11.36 9.77 0.36
CA TRP A 54 10.03 10.10 -0.14
C TRP A 54 9.15 10.72 0.95
N ARG A 55 8.27 11.65 0.55
CA ARG A 55 7.35 12.33 1.47
C ARG A 55 6.44 11.31 2.16
N ARG A 56 6.57 11.18 3.49
CA ARG A 56 5.57 10.48 4.31
C ARG A 56 4.47 11.44 4.71
N ARG A 57 3.22 10.93 4.74
CA ARG A 57 2.12 11.64 5.39
C ARG A 57 2.46 11.76 6.88
N ARG A 58 2.41 12.98 7.42
CA ARG A 58 2.72 13.19 8.84
C ARG A 58 1.55 12.71 9.70
N HIS A 59 1.85 12.24 10.91
CA HIS A 59 0.83 11.86 11.87
C HIS A 59 -0.09 13.07 12.15
N GLY A 60 -1.40 12.92 11.94
CA GLY A 60 -2.39 14.01 12.10
C GLY A 60 -2.73 14.82 10.84
N GLU A 61 -2.00 14.65 9.74
CA GLU A 61 -2.38 15.27 8.45
C GLU A 61 -3.70 14.67 7.98
N THR A 62 -4.71 15.49 7.69
CA THR A 62 -6.03 15.02 7.23
C THR A 62 -5.91 14.30 5.90
N ALA A 63 -6.75 13.30 5.66
CA ALA A 63 -6.73 12.61 4.38
C ALA A 63 -7.20 13.56 3.26
N PRO A 64 -6.66 13.45 2.03
CA PRO A 64 -7.10 14.27 0.91
C PRO A 64 -8.60 14.09 0.69
N THR A 65 -9.30 15.22 0.59
CA THR A 65 -10.74 15.28 0.30
C THR A 65 -11.00 15.16 -1.19
N ALA A 66 -12.25 14.92 -1.60
CA ALA A 66 -12.63 14.93 -3.01
C ALA A 66 -12.29 16.26 -3.72
N ALA A 67 -12.33 17.39 -2.99
CA ALA A 67 -11.94 18.69 -3.52
C ALA A 67 -10.43 18.79 -3.81
N ASP A 68 -9.58 18.20 -2.95
CA ASP A 68 -8.13 18.16 -3.16
C ASP A 68 -7.79 17.34 -4.41
N TRP A 69 -8.48 16.20 -4.60
CA TRP A 69 -8.35 15.39 -5.81
C TRP A 69 -8.83 16.14 -7.07
N ALA A 70 -9.93 16.90 -6.99
CA ALA A 70 -10.41 17.71 -8.10
C ALA A 70 -9.40 18.81 -8.49
N ALA A 71 -8.79 19.46 -7.50
CA ALA A 71 -7.74 20.46 -7.74
C ALA A 71 -6.50 19.84 -8.40
N ALA A 72 -6.06 18.66 -7.93
CA ALA A 72 -4.96 17.92 -8.53
C ALA A 72 -5.27 17.47 -9.96
N GLU A 73 -6.50 17.00 -10.22
CA GLU A 73 -6.96 16.64 -11.55
C GLU A 73 -6.91 17.83 -12.52
N ALA A 74 -7.38 19.00 -12.08
CA ALA A 74 -7.33 20.22 -12.88
C ALA A 74 -5.88 20.63 -13.20
N ALA A 75 -4.98 20.53 -12.22
CA ALA A 75 -3.55 20.82 -12.41
C ALA A 75 -2.86 19.83 -13.37
N LEU A 76 -3.31 18.57 -13.39
CA LEU A 76 -2.76 17.49 -14.22
C LEU A 76 -3.62 17.16 -15.45
N ALA A 77 -4.52 18.06 -15.86
CA ALA A 77 -5.47 17.81 -16.94
C ALA A 77 -4.79 17.42 -18.27
N GLY A 78 -3.68 18.08 -18.62
CA GLY A 78 -2.90 17.77 -19.83
C GLY A 78 -2.32 16.35 -19.83
N PRO A 79 -1.52 15.96 -18.82
CA PRO A 79 -1.08 14.57 -18.63
C PRO A 79 -2.22 13.56 -18.60
N LEU A 80 -3.31 13.86 -17.90
CA LEU A 80 -4.46 12.97 -17.77
C LEU A 80 -5.16 12.73 -19.13
N ALA A 81 -5.34 13.79 -19.92
CA ALA A 81 -5.90 13.68 -21.28
C ALA A 81 -5.02 12.80 -22.18
N ARG A 82 -3.69 12.90 -22.07
CA ARG A 82 -2.76 12.02 -22.81
C ARG A 82 -2.88 10.57 -22.36
N ALA A 83 -2.95 10.31 -21.05
CA ALA A 83 -3.14 8.97 -20.52
C ALA A 83 -4.46 8.35 -21.02
N ALA A 84 -5.55 9.11 -20.99
CA ALA A 84 -6.85 8.68 -21.51
C ALA A 84 -6.80 8.39 -23.02
N LEU A 85 -6.09 9.21 -23.80
CA LEU A 85 -5.91 8.99 -25.25
C LEU A 85 -5.16 7.68 -25.54
N VAL A 86 -4.03 7.44 -24.85
CA VAL A 86 -3.23 6.22 -25.01
C VAL A 86 -4.03 4.99 -24.59
N LEU A 87 -4.76 5.09 -23.47
CA LEU A 87 -5.64 4.02 -23.00
C LEU A 87 -6.74 3.70 -24.02
N GLY A 88 -7.39 4.73 -24.59
CA GLY A 88 -8.38 4.55 -25.64
C GLY A 88 -7.82 3.88 -26.90
N ALA A 89 -6.58 4.22 -27.29
CA ALA A 89 -5.89 3.59 -28.41
C ALA A 89 -5.53 2.11 -28.13
N LEU A 90 -5.14 1.78 -26.89
CA LEU A 90 -4.92 0.39 -26.48
C LEU A 90 -6.24 -0.39 -26.48
N ASP A 91 -7.31 0.19 -25.95
CA ASP A 91 -8.64 -0.41 -25.88
C ASP A 91 -9.20 -0.72 -27.28
N GLU A 92 -9.03 0.19 -28.24
CA GLU A 92 -9.40 -0.06 -29.65
C GLU A 92 -8.54 -1.16 -30.28
N ARG A 93 -7.23 -1.17 -30.04
CA ARG A 93 -6.35 -2.23 -30.58
C ARG A 93 -6.73 -3.60 -30.03
N VAL A 94 -7.11 -3.70 -28.75
CA VAL A 94 -7.57 -4.96 -28.16
C VAL A 94 -8.88 -5.42 -28.77
N ARG A 95 -9.84 -4.51 -29.03
CA ARG A 95 -11.09 -4.83 -29.75
C ARG A 95 -10.85 -5.43 -31.13
N GLN A 96 -9.86 -4.92 -31.86
CA GLN A 96 -9.53 -5.34 -33.22
C GLN A 96 -8.60 -6.57 -33.27
N SER A 97 -8.13 -7.06 -32.13
CA SER A 97 -7.13 -8.12 -32.06
C SER A 97 -7.74 -9.52 -31.95
N THR A 98 -6.88 -10.54 -31.98
CA THR A 98 -7.25 -11.93 -31.70
C THR A 98 -7.83 -12.08 -30.28
N PRO A 99 -8.76 -13.05 -30.07
CA PRO A 99 -9.44 -13.26 -28.79
C PRO A 99 -8.48 -13.49 -27.59
N GLY A 100 -7.28 -14.04 -27.84
CA GLY A 100 -6.30 -14.35 -26.80
C GLY A 100 -5.50 -13.16 -26.28
N LEU A 101 -5.46 -12.02 -27.00
CA LEU A 101 -4.63 -10.87 -26.58
C LEU A 101 -5.09 -10.31 -25.23
N ARG A 102 -6.41 -10.18 -25.02
CA ARG A 102 -6.97 -9.67 -23.76
C ARG A 102 -6.55 -10.53 -22.58
N ARG A 103 -6.70 -11.86 -22.68
CA ARG A 103 -6.27 -12.82 -21.65
C ARG A 103 -4.79 -12.64 -21.32
N ARG A 104 -3.94 -12.49 -22.35
CA ARG A 104 -2.50 -12.29 -22.17
C ARG A 104 -2.20 -11.00 -21.40
N LEU A 105 -2.87 -9.89 -21.74
CA LEU A 105 -2.73 -8.62 -21.02
C LEU A 105 -3.17 -8.74 -19.56
N VAL A 106 -4.27 -9.46 -19.29
CA VAL A 106 -4.71 -9.73 -17.91
C VAL A 106 -3.65 -10.53 -17.14
N CYS A 107 -3.11 -11.61 -17.71
CA CYS A 107 -2.07 -12.39 -17.02
C CYS A 107 -0.79 -11.57 -16.76
N LEU A 108 -0.39 -10.72 -17.71
CA LEU A 108 0.75 -9.83 -17.54
C LEU A 108 0.50 -8.81 -16.42
N GLU A 109 -0.65 -8.12 -16.45
CA GLU A 109 -1.03 -7.15 -15.42
C GLU A 109 -1.09 -7.78 -14.03
N VAL A 110 -1.70 -8.95 -13.89
CA VAL A 110 -1.79 -9.63 -12.60
C VAL A 110 -0.42 -10.06 -12.09
N SER A 111 0.44 -10.58 -12.96
CA SER A 111 1.80 -10.91 -12.58
C SER A 111 2.52 -9.67 -12.06
N GLU A 112 2.52 -8.57 -12.81
CA GLU A 112 3.13 -7.31 -12.37
C GLU A 112 2.53 -6.82 -11.05
N LEU A 113 1.20 -6.82 -10.91
CA LEU A 113 0.53 -6.45 -9.65
C LEU A 113 0.98 -7.32 -8.48
N SER A 114 1.09 -8.63 -8.66
CA SER A 114 1.60 -9.52 -7.63
C SER A 114 2.97 -9.05 -7.15
N TRP A 115 3.92 -8.79 -8.07
CA TRP A 115 5.26 -8.32 -7.70
C TRP A 115 5.25 -7.02 -6.90
N HIS A 116 4.40 -6.06 -7.28
CA HIS A 116 4.28 -4.77 -6.61
C HIS A 116 3.63 -4.86 -5.22
N LEU A 117 2.83 -5.90 -4.99
CA LEU A 117 2.07 -6.09 -3.77
C LEU A 117 2.69 -7.14 -2.85
N GLY A 118 3.89 -7.63 -3.19
CA GLY A 118 4.70 -8.54 -2.38
C GLY A 118 4.73 -9.99 -2.88
N ASP A 119 3.71 -10.41 -3.64
CA ASP A 119 3.60 -11.77 -4.17
C ASP A 119 4.53 -11.99 -5.38
N ARG A 120 5.45 -12.96 -5.31
CA ARG A 120 6.41 -13.22 -6.40
C ARG A 120 5.87 -14.21 -7.43
N VAL A 121 4.80 -13.82 -8.13
CA VAL A 121 4.13 -14.66 -9.14
C VAL A 121 4.54 -14.25 -10.55
N THR A 122 5.21 -15.14 -11.28
CA THR A 122 5.56 -14.93 -12.71
C THR A 122 4.40 -15.29 -13.63
N VAL A 123 4.39 -14.72 -14.84
CA VAL A 123 3.36 -14.94 -15.86
C VAL A 123 3.26 -16.42 -16.24
N ASP A 124 4.40 -17.10 -16.44
CA ASP A 124 4.42 -18.53 -16.80
C ASP A 124 3.88 -19.41 -15.67
N ARG A 125 4.25 -19.09 -14.42
CA ARG A 125 3.77 -19.81 -13.24
C ARG A 125 2.25 -19.62 -13.08
N LEU A 126 1.77 -18.41 -13.26
CA LEU A 126 0.34 -18.09 -13.25
C LEU A 126 -0.40 -18.85 -14.38
N ALA A 127 0.15 -18.85 -15.59
CA ALA A 127 -0.44 -19.58 -16.72
C ALA A 127 -0.52 -21.09 -16.45
N LEU A 128 0.55 -21.71 -15.94
CA LEU A 128 0.57 -23.12 -15.54
C LEU A 128 -0.44 -23.43 -14.43
N TYR A 129 -0.53 -22.57 -13.42
CA TYR A 129 -1.52 -22.71 -12.34
C TYR A 129 -2.96 -22.62 -12.88
N LEU A 130 -3.22 -21.72 -13.82
CA LEU A 130 -4.55 -21.54 -14.41
C LEU A 130 -5.00 -22.76 -15.24
N VAL A 131 -4.05 -23.47 -15.89
CA VAL A 131 -4.35 -24.65 -16.73
C VAL A 131 -4.32 -25.95 -15.93
N HIS A 132 -3.31 -26.16 -15.11
CA HIS A 132 -3.02 -27.46 -14.48
C HIS A 132 -3.20 -27.46 -12.95
N ARG A 133 -3.48 -26.30 -12.33
CA ARG A 133 -3.57 -26.14 -10.86
C ARG A 133 -2.32 -26.63 -10.12
N LEU A 134 -1.15 -26.55 -10.78
CA LEU A 134 0.13 -26.93 -10.19
C LEU A 134 0.57 -25.84 -9.21
N SER A 135 0.65 -26.17 -7.92
CA SER A 135 1.30 -25.37 -6.88
C SER A 135 2.49 -26.13 -6.30
N ALA A 136 3.57 -25.43 -6.01
CA ALA A 136 4.71 -25.96 -5.28
C ALA A 136 4.81 -25.18 -3.97
N THR A 137 4.53 -25.82 -2.83
CA THR A 137 4.43 -25.24 -1.46
C THR A 137 3.18 -24.42 -1.13
N ASP A 138 2.83 -24.33 0.16
CA ASP A 138 1.59 -23.73 0.66
C ASP A 138 1.53 -22.20 0.52
N GLU A 139 2.62 -21.48 0.82
CA GLU A 139 2.68 -20.02 0.70
C GLU A 139 2.57 -19.57 -0.77
N ASP A 140 3.27 -20.29 -1.64
CA ASP A 140 3.16 -20.15 -3.08
C ASP A 140 1.74 -20.46 -3.60
N ALA A 141 1.05 -21.43 -2.97
CA ALA A 141 -0.33 -21.77 -3.35
C ALA A 141 -1.31 -20.65 -3.01
N GLN A 142 -1.13 -19.94 -1.90
CA GLN A 142 -1.97 -18.80 -1.54
C GLN A 142 -1.76 -17.61 -2.50
N SER A 143 -0.50 -17.29 -2.79
CA SER A 143 -0.13 -16.24 -3.75
C SER A 143 -0.69 -16.52 -5.15
N LEU A 144 -0.57 -17.78 -5.62
CA LEU A 144 -1.16 -18.21 -6.89
C LEU A 144 -2.68 -18.19 -6.88
N SER A 145 -3.32 -18.53 -5.76
CA SER A 145 -4.77 -18.46 -5.60
C SER A 145 -5.28 -17.01 -5.70
N ARG A 146 -4.61 -16.06 -5.02
CA ARG A 146 -4.90 -14.61 -5.12
C ARG A 146 -4.70 -14.08 -6.53
N ALA A 147 -3.59 -14.41 -7.18
CA ALA A 147 -3.33 -14.04 -8.57
C ALA A 147 -4.40 -14.63 -9.51
N ALA A 148 -4.75 -15.90 -9.37
CA ALA A 148 -5.81 -16.51 -10.17
C ALA A 148 -7.20 -15.90 -9.90
N TRP A 149 -7.48 -15.46 -8.67
CA TRP A 149 -8.68 -14.68 -8.36
C TRP A 149 -8.66 -13.35 -9.11
N ALA A 150 -7.55 -12.62 -9.09
CA ALA A 150 -7.40 -11.34 -9.78
C ALA A 150 -7.64 -11.49 -11.29
N VAL A 151 -7.07 -12.52 -11.91
CA VAL A 151 -7.31 -12.84 -13.33
C VAL A 151 -8.80 -13.01 -13.62
N ARG A 152 -9.50 -13.87 -12.86
CA ARG A 152 -10.95 -14.10 -13.08
C ARG A 152 -11.78 -12.84 -12.95
N ARG A 153 -11.34 -11.88 -12.12
CA ARG A 153 -12.05 -10.61 -11.89
C ARG A 153 -11.78 -9.61 -13.01
N LEU A 154 -10.53 -9.45 -13.45
CA LEU A 154 -10.17 -8.56 -14.57
C LEU A 154 -10.75 -9.05 -15.91
N GLU A 155 -11.00 -10.35 -16.06
CA GLU A 155 -11.69 -10.88 -17.22
C GLU A 155 -13.18 -10.55 -17.29
N ARG A 156 -13.80 -10.20 -16.17
CA ARG A 156 -15.21 -9.78 -16.20
C ARG A 156 -15.32 -8.43 -16.91
N ALA A 157 -16.05 -8.41 -18.01
CA ALA A 157 -16.24 -7.21 -18.83
C ALA A 157 -17.12 -6.14 -18.18
N GLN A 158 -17.96 -6.52 -17.20
CA GLN A 158 -18.84 -5.59 -16.51
C GLN A 158 -18.09 -4.85 -15.40
N ALA A 159 -18.37 -3.56 -15.23
CA ALA A 159 -17.92 -2.79 -14.07
C ALA A 159 -18.36 -3.47 -12.77
N PRO A 160 -17.56 -3.40 -11.69
CA PRO A 160 -17.95 -3.95 -10.41
C PRO A 160 -19.14 -3.17 -9.86
N ASP A 161 -20.15 -3.90 -9.38
CA ASP A 161 -21.17 -3.29 -8.53
C ASP A 161 -20.55 -2.99 -7.17
N LEU A 162 -20.46 -1.70 -6.83
CA LEU A 162 -19.90 -1.26 -5.57
C LEU A 162 -20.84 -1.56 -4.39
N ASP A 163 -22.13 -1.77 -4.64
CA ASP A 163 -23.08 -2.14 -3.59
C ASP A 163 -22.95 -3.61 -3.17
N ALA A 164 -22.40 -4.45 -4.06
CA ALA A 164 -22.20 -5.88 -3.85
C ALA A 164 -20.72 -6.30 -3.75
N ILE A 165 -19.86 -5.45 -3.17
CA ILE A 165 -18.40 -5.70 -3.10
C ILE A 165 -18.06 -6.99 -2.35
N ALA A 166 -18.83 -7.37 -1.33
CA ALA A 166 -18.62 -8.64 -0.62
C ALA A 166 -18.65 -9.84 -1.59
N GLY A 167 -19.62 -9.89 -2.50
CA GLY A 167 -19.70 -10.88 -3.58
C GLY A 167 -18.61 -10.70 -4.65
N VAL A 168 -18.14 -9.46 -4.88
CA VAL A 168 -16.97 -9.23 -5.75
C VAL A 168 -15.69 -9.82 -5.16
N LEU A 169 -15.58 -9.90 -3.84
CA LEU A 169 -14.42 -10.44 -3.12
C LEU A 169 -14.57 -11.92 -2.75
N ASP A 170 -15.67 -12.57 -3.13
CA ASP A 170 -16.04 -13.93 -2.70
C ASP A 170 -16.15 -14.08 -1.16
N ARG A 171 -16.48 -13.00 -0.43
CA ARG A 171 -16.55 -12.97 1.04
C ARG A 171 -17.87 -13.49 1.62
N GLU A 172 -18.90 -13.66 0.81
CA GLU A 172 -20.20 -14.22 1.26
C GLU A 172 -20.11 -15.71 1.64
N ALA A 173 -19.14 -16.44 1.08
CA ALA A 173 -18.95 -17.88 1.31
C ALA A 173 -18.06 -18.21 2.53
N ALA A 174 -17.67 -17.22 3.33
CA ALA A 174 -16.67 -17.35 4.38
C ALA A 174 -17.21 -17.89 5.72
N VAL A 175 -18.52 -18.09 5.86
CA VAL A 175 -19.14 -18.52 7.14
C VAL A 175 -18.71 -19.95 7.55
N ASP A 176 -18.32 -20.82 6.60
CA ASP A 176 -18.08 -22.26 6.87
C ASP A 176 -16.72 -22.81 6.40
N ARG A 177 -15.77 -21.98 5.94
CA ARG A 177 -14.45 -22.48 5.50
C ARG A 177 -13.39 -22.21 6.57
N PRO A 178 -12.63 -23.22 7.05
CA PRO A 178 -11.45 -22.98 7.88
C PRO A 178 -10.42 -22.23 7.03
N GLN A 179 -10.39 -20.91 7.17
CA GLN A 179 -9.48 -20.04 6.46
C GLN A 179 -8.24 -19.86 7.34
N HIS A 180 -7.11 -20.37 6.88
CA HIS A 180 -5.85 -20.35 7.64
C HIS A 180 -5.17 -18.96 7.72
N ASP A 181 -5.85 -17.88 7.31
CA ASP A 181 -5.29 -16.51 7.27
C ASP A 181 -6.24 -15.46 7.92
N LEU A 182 -7.13 -15.90 8.81
CA LEU A 182 -8.24 -15.10 9.35
C LEU A 182 -7.87 -13.97 10.32
N MET A 183 -6.60 -13.85 10.75
CA MET A 183 -6.26 -12.94 11.84
C MET A 183 -6.09 -11.47 11.43
N SER A 184 -6.16 -11.12 10.15
CA SER A 184 -5.90 -9.75 9.68
C SER A 184 -6.98 -9.15 8.74
N ARG A 185 -7.97 -9.93 8.29
CA ARG A 185 -8.93 -9.46 7.28
C ARG A 185 -10.31 -9.17 7.88
N PRO A 186 -10.88 -7.96 7.66
CA PRO A 186 -12.22 -7.65 8.17
C PRO A 186 -13.28 -8.50 7.48
N THR A 187 -14.23 -9.00 8.26
CA THR A 187 -15.36 -9.83 7.80
C THR A 187 -16.68 -9.39 8.45
N GLY A 188 -17.81 -9.88 7.94
CA GLY A 188 -19.13 -9.62 8.53
C GLY A 188 -19.47 -8.13 8.64
N ALA A 189 -20.00 -7.73 9.79
CA ALA A 189 -20.45 -6.36 10.04
C ALA A 189 -19.32 -5.32 10.03
N GLU A 190 -18.11 -5.70 10.47
CA GLU A 190 -16.93 -4.83 10.41
C GLU A 190 -16.59 -4.49 8.96
N PHE A 191 -16.51 -5.51 8.11
CA PHE A 191 -16.27 -5.28 6.69
C PHE A 191 -17.35 -4.42 6.04
N ALA A 192 -18.63 -4.65 6.37
CA ALA A 192 -19.73 -3.86 5.84
C ALA A 192 -19.58 -2.37 6.17
N ALA A 193 -19.27 -2.04 7.43
CA ALA A 193 -19.06 -0.66 7.86
C ALA A 193 -17.87 0.01 7.13
N LEU A 194 -16.74 -0.70 6.99
CA LEU A 194 -15.57 -0.20 6.24
C LEU A 194 -15.89 -0.03 4.74
N ALA A 195 -16.63 -0.96 4.16
CA ALA A 195 -17.06 -0.91 2.77
C ALA A 195 -18.02 0.25 2.48
N ASP A 196 -18.93 0.54 3.40
CA ASP A 196 -19.86 1.66 3.28
C ASP A 196 -19.15 3.01 3.40
N ALA A 197 -18.23 3.15 4.37
CA ALA A 197 -17.41 4.36 4.52
C ALA A 197 -16.55 4.63 3.27
N TRP A 198 -15.89 3.59 2.75
CA TRP A 198 -15.12 3.68 1.51
C TRP A 198 -15.99 4.01 0.30
N ARG A 199 -17.17 3.41 0.18
CA ARG A 199 -18.09 3.66 -0.94
C ARG A 199 -18.61 5.09 -0.92
N ALA A 200 -18.94 5.62 0.25
CA ALA A 200 -19.34 7.01 0.42
C ALA A 200 -18.24 7.97 -0.08
N GLU A 201 -16.97 7.66 0.23
CA GLU A 201 -15.83 8.43 -0.26
C GLU A 201 -15.70 8.38 -1.79
N VAL A 202 -15.83 7.18 -2.39
CA VAL A 202 -15.77 6.99 -3.85
C VAL A 202 -16.98 7.62 -4.57
N ALA A 203 -18.13 7.68 -3.91
CA ALA A 203 -19.34 8.32 -4.41
C ALA A 203 -19.23 9.86 -4.38
N ALA A 204 -18.58 10.44 -3.36
CA ALA A 204 -18.31 11.88 -3.29
C ALA A 204 -17.39 12.39 -4.43
N ALA A 205 -16.73 11.48 -5.14
CA ALA A 205 -15.82 11.75 -6.24
C ALA A 205 -16.41 11.40 -7.63
N ASP A 206 -17.74 11.33 -7.75
CA ASP A 206 -18.45 10.95 -8.98
C ASP A 206 -18.13 11.86 -10.19
N ARG A 207 -17.82 13.13 -9.94
CA ARG A 207 -17.48 14.14 -10.97
C ARG A 207 -16.02 14.09 -11.44
N LEU A 208 -15.15 13.34 -10.77
CA LEU A 208 -13.75 13.19 -11.19
C LEU A 208 -13.66 12.33 -12.45
N HIS A 209 -12.59 12.52 -13.22
CA HIS A 209 -12.26 11.63 -14.32
C HIS A 209 -12.14 10.17 -13.83
N PRO A 210 -12.61 9.17 -14.61
CA PRO A 210 -12.61 7.77 -14.17
C PRO A 210 -11.26 7.22 -13.68
N LEU A 211 -10.15 7.67 -14.30
CA LEU A 211 -8.79 7.30 -13.86
C LEU A 211 -8.46 7.89 -12.47
N THR A 212 -8.80 9.16 -12.24
CA THR A 212 -8.59 9.82 -10.95
C THR A 212 -9.47 9.21 -9.88
N ARG A 213 -10.75 8.94 -10.20
CA ARG A 213 -11.68 8.27 -9.30
C ARG A 213 -11.20 6.88 -8.90
N ALA A 214 -10.61 6.11 -9.82
CA ALA A 214 -10.00 4.82 -9.51
C ALA A 214 -8.76 4.94 -8.62
N ALA A 215 -7.91 5.94 -8.85
CA ALA A 215 -6.74 6.20 -8.00
C ALA A 215 -7.17 6.57 -6.56
N LEU A 216 -8.19 7.41 -6.43
CA LEU A 216 -8.82 7.73 -5.14
C LEU A 216 -9.40 6.48 -4.49
N ALA A 217 -10.17 5.68 -5.22
CA ALA A 217 -10.75 4.44 -4.71
C ALA A 217 -9.67 3.45 -4.22
N TRP A 218 -8.56 3.32 -4.95
CA TRP A 218 -7.42 2.49 -4.55
C TRP A 218 -6.76 3.01 -3.27
N GLN A 219 -6.47 4.31 -3.19
CA GLN A 219 -5.85 4.92 -2.01
C GLN A 219 -6.76 4.84 -0.79
N GLY A 220 -8.06 5.12 -0.96
CA GLY A 220 -9.09 4.91 0.04
C GLY A 220 -9.16 3.46 0.52
N TRP A 221 -9.06 2.48 -0.40
CA TRP A 221 -9.09 1.06 -0.03
C TRP A 221 -8.04 0.70 1.01
N ARG A 222 -6.81 1.19 0.79
CA ARG A 222 -5.70 1.00 1.72
C ARG A 222 -5.95 1.70 3.06
N ARG A 223 -6.43 2.94 3.02
CA ARG A 223 -6.67 3.76 4.23
C ARG A 223 -7.77 3.18 5.13
N HIS A 224 -8.82 2.63 4.53
CA HIS A 224 -9.93 2.00 5.27
C HIS A 224 -9.63 0.56 5.70
N GLY A 225 -8.51 -0.04 5.27
CA GLY A 225 -8.12 -1.39 5.69
C GLY A 225 -9.07 -2.49 5.20
N LEU A 226 -9.71 -2.33 4.03
CA LEU A 226 -10.70 -3.30 3.53
C LEU A 226 -10.12 -4.68 3.23
N SER A 227 -8.82 -4.77 3.00
CA SER A 227 -8.08 -6.02 2.82
C SER A 227 -6.98 -6.09 3.86
N GLY A 228 -6.68 -7.30 4.35
CA GLY A 228 -5.48 -7.53 5.16
C GLY A 228 -4.20 -7.33 4.34
N ASP A 229 -3.05 -7.26 5.01
CA ASP A 229 -1.76 -6.87 4.40
C ASP A 229 -1.36 -7.76 3.21
N SER A 230 -1.74 -9.04 3.23
CA SER A 230 -1.46 -10.02 2.15
C SER A 230 -2.45 -9.96 0.98
N ALA A 231 -3.54 -9.19 1.08
CA ALA A 231 -4.67 -9.20 0.14
C ALA A 231 -4.86 -7.87 -0.61
N MET A 232 -3.81 -7.05 -0.68
CA MET A 232 -3.87 -5.73 -1.33
C MET A 232 -4.25 -5.79 -2.81
N ILE A 233 -4.02 -6.92 -3.50
CA ILE A 233 -4.39 -7.08 -4.92
C ILE A 233 -5.88 -6.87 -5.19
N GLU A 234 -6.73 -7.02 -4.18
CA GLU A 234 -8.17 -6.84 -4.28
C GLU A 234 -8.57 -5.41 -4.63
N GLY A 235 -8.03 -4.44 -3.89
CA GLY A 235 -8.32 -3.03 -4.17
C GLY A 235 -7.73 -2.59 -5.51
N ALA A 236 -6.59 -3.14 -5.93
CA ALA A 236 -5.96 -2.79 -7.21
C ALA A 236 -6.81 -3.28 -8.37
N VAL A 237 -7.29 -4.53 -8.29
CA VAL A 237 -8.22 -5.13 -9.26
C VAL A 237 -9.54 -4.35 -9.30
N LEU A 238 -10.08 -3.96 -8.15
CA LEU A 238 -11.30 -3.16 -8.09
C LEU A 238 -11.13 -1.78 -8.72
N ALA A 239 -10.04 -1.07 -8.41
CA ALA A 239 -9.74 0.23 -8.99
C ALA A 239 -9.54 0.13 -10.52
N ALA A 240 -8.77 -0.86 -10.99
CA ALA A 240 -8.55 -1.11 -12.40
C ALA A 240 -9.87 -1.35 -13.16
N ARG A 241 -10.80 -2.11 -12.56
CA ARG A 241 -12.13 -2.36 -13.16
C ARG A 241 -13.07 -1.17 -13.04
N LEU A 242 -12.99 -0.40 -11.96
CA LEU A 242 -13.77 0.82 -11.79
C LEU A 242 -13.46 1.83 -12.90
N ALA A 243 -12.17 2.08 -13.17
CA ALA A 243 -11.76 2.89 -14.31
C ALA A 243 -12.13 2.23 -15.65
N GLY A 244 -12.02 0.90 -15.74
CA GLY A 244 -12.40 0.12 -16.92
C GLY A 244 -13.87 0.26 -17.31
N GLY A 245 -14.75 0.59 -16.35
CA GLY A 245 -16.17 0.85 -16.61
C GLY A 245 -16.44 2.05 -17.52
N ALA A 246 -15.47 2.95 -17.70
CA ALA A 246 -15.56 4.06 -18.65
C ALA A 246 -15.12 3.69 -20.08
N LEU A 247 -14.52 2.50 -20.27
CA LEU A 247 -14.13 2.00 -21.57
C LEU A 247 -15.33 1.39 -22.31
N ARG A 248 -15.20 1.25 -23.63
CA ARG A 248 -16.27 0.64 -24.42
C ARG A 248 -16.32 -0.87 -24.17
N PRO A 249 -17.51 -1.48 -24.21
CA PRO A 249 -17.65 -2.94 -24.16
C PRO A 249 -16.83 -3.63 -25.27
N GLY A 250 -16.38 -4.84 -25.00
CA GLY A 250 -15.62 -5.67 -25.96
C GLY A 250 -14.13 -5.34 -26.07
N GLY A 251 -13.64 -4.29 -25.41
CA GLY A 251 -12.21 -3.97 -25.31
C GLY A 251 -11.53 -4.59 -24.08
N LEU A 252 -10.70 -3.80 -23.40
CA LEU A 252 -9.93 -4.21 -22.22
C LEU A 252 -10.84 -4.61 -21.04
N GLY A 253 -11.82 -3.77 -20.71
CA GLY A 253 -12.68 -3.93 -19.52
C GLY A 253 -11.98 -3.63 -18.18
N PHE A 254 -10.72 -3.22 -18.21
CA PHE A 254 -9.94 -2.75 -17.06
C PHE A 254 -8.87 -1.75 -17.52
N VAL A 255 -8.29 -1.00 -16.58
CA VAL A 255 -7.13 -0.14 -16.83
C VAL A 255 -5.87 -0.80 -16.28
N PRO A 256 -4.87 -1.09 -17.12
CA PRO A 256 -3.55 -1.54 -16.66
C PRO A 256 -2.87 -0.47 -15.81
N VAL A 257 -2.43 -0.81 -14.61
CA VAL A 257 -1.74 0.10 -13.69
C VAL A 257 -0.31 -0.36 -13.37
N ALA A 258 0.00 -1.65 -13.53
CA ALA A 258 1.31 -2.22 -13.25
C ALA A 258 2.14 -2.50 -14.51
N LEU A 259 1.50 -2.72 -15.67
CA LEU A 259 2.17 -2.99 -16.95
C LEU A 259 3.13 -1.88 -17.45
N GLY A 260 3.16 -0.71 -16.81
CA GLY A 260 4.09 0.38 -17.09
C GLY A 260 5.48 0.24 -16.42
N GLY A 261 5.73 -0.86 -15.70
CA GLY A 261 6.93 -1.04 -14.87
C GLY A 261 6.76 -0.46 -13.47
N SER A 262 7.82 -0.47 -12.64
CA SER A 262 7.75 -0.13 -11.21
C SER A 262 7.86 1.36 -10.85
N ALA A 263 8.04 2.23 -11.84
CA ALA A 263 8.09 3.67 -11.65
C ALA A 263 6.75 4.35 -11.25
N PRO A 264 5.56 3.95 -11.77
CA PRO A 264 4.29 4.62 -11.49
C PRO A 264 3.59 4.17 -10.19
N LEU A 265 4.06 3.09 -9.55
CA LEU A 265 3.50 2.56 -8.30
C LEU A 265 4.37 2.86 -7.05
N ARG A 266 5.51 3.54 -7.23
CA ARG A 266 6.38 4.03 -6.15
C ARG A 266 5.88 5.37 -5.60
#